data_AF-A0A3D1REH7-F1
#
_entry.id   AF-A0A3D1REH7-F1
#
_cell.length_a   1.000
_cell.length_b   1.000
_cell.length_c   1.000
_cell.angle_alpha   90.00
_cell.angle_beta   90.00
_cell.angle_gamma   90.00
#
_symmetry.space_group_name_H-M   'P 1'
#
loop_
_entity.id
_entity.type
_entity.pdbx_description
1 polymer ?
#
loop_
_entity_poly.entity_id
_entity_poly.type
_entity_poly.pdbx_seq_one_letter_code
_entity_poly.pdbx_strand_id
1 'polypeptide(L)' 'MSVKQTQAALKAKQQLSAPEGVTPDVTGLGLRDALDILENKGFRVSVSGKGRVATQSFAAGKPYRSGQQILLILN' A
#
# COMPACT_ATOMS: atom_id res chain seq x y z
N MET A 1 -10.12 41.28 -11.20
CA MET A 1 -10.76 39.96 -11.03
C MET A 1 -10.45 39.11 -12.25
N SER A 2 -9.53 38.16 -12.14
CA SER A 2 -9.36 37.10 -13.15
C SER A 2 -8.77 35.87 -12.46
N VAL A 3 -9.66 35.10 -11.85
CA VAL A 3 -9.39 33.81 -11.21
C VAL A 3 -9.70 32.73 -12.24
N LYS A 4 -8.69 32.26 -12.99
CA LYS A 4 -8.79 31.06 -13.84
C LYS A 4 -7.40 30.64 -14.29
N GLN A 5 -6.71 29.87 -13.45
CA GLN A 5 -5.72 28.86 -13.86
C GLN A 5 -5.49 27.90 -12.68
N THR A 6 -6.53 27.12 -12.41
CA THR A 6 -6.43 25.84 -11.75
C THR A 6 -5.67 24.86 -12.66
N GLN A 7 -4.95 23.93 -12.01
CA GLN A 7 -4.30 22.74 -12.59
C GLN A 7 -2.90 22.94 -13.19
N ALA A 8 -1.98 23.49 -12.41
CA ALA A 8 -0.54 23.16 -12.51
C ALA A 8 -0.08 22.33 -11.30
N ALA A 9 -0.95 21.46 -10.78
CA ALA A 9 -0.57 20.50 -9.76
C ALA A 9 0.21 19.36 -10.40
N LEU A 10 1.53 19.49 -10.31
CA LEU A 10 2.44 18.38 -10.03
C LEU A 10 2.62 17.34 -11.14
N LYS A 11 3.52 17.71 -12.06
CA LYS A 11 4.54 16.82 -12.61
C LYS A 11 4.91 15.66 -11.66
N ALA A 12 4.78 14.44 -12.15
CA ALA A 12 5.84 13.42 -12.15
C ALA A 12 5.24 12.18 -12.82
N LYS A 13 5.49 11.93 -14.11
CA LYS A 13 6.59 11.04 -14.50
C LYS A 13 6.84 9.91 -13.48
N GLN A 14 5.89 9.02 -13.29
CA GLN A 14 6.23 7.68 -12.83
C GLN A 14 5.47 6.74 -13.74
N GLN A 15 6.25 6.06 -14.58
CA GLN A 15 5.82 5.08 -15.56
C GLN A 15 4.60 4.32 -15.05
N LEU A 16 3.57 4.21 -15.89
CA LEU A 16 2.53 3.19 -15.76
C LEU A 16 3.21 1.83 -15.95
N SER A 17 4.00 1.38 -14.96
CA SER A 17 4.24 -0.03 -14.78
C SER A 17 2.88 -0.63 -14.45
N ALA A 18 2.44 -1.55 -15.31
CA ALA A 18 1.19 -2.25 -15.15
C ALA A 18 1.11 -2.85 -13.73
N PRO A 19 -0.08 -2.92 -13.13
CA PRO A 19 -0.23 -3.60 -11.87
C PRO A 19 0.21 -5.05 -12.01
N GLU A 20 1.13 -5.48 -11.14
CA GLU A 20 1.72 -6.82 -11.20
C GLU A 20 0.81 -7.87 -10.56
N GLY A 21 -0.11 -7.43 -9.70
CA GLY A 21 -1.09 -8.30 -9.07
C GLY A 21 -2.06 -7.51 -8.20
N VAL A 22 -2.73 -8.25 -7.31
CA VAL A 22 -3.70 -7.72 -6.35
C VAL A 22 -3.15 -7.76 -4.93
N THR A 23 -3.44 -6.72 -4.15
CA THR A 23 -3.09 -6.59 -2.74
C THR A 23 -3.81 -7.69 -1.95
N PRO A 24 -3.10 -8.56 -1.24
CA PRO A 24 -3.72 -9.55 -0.38
C PRO A 24 -4.42 -8.88 0.82
N ASP A 25 -5.44 -9.53 1.35
CA ASP A 25 -6.02 -9.14 2.64
C ASP A 25 -5.21 -9.79 3.76
N VAL A 26 -4.57 -8.97 4.59
CA VAL A 26 -3.84 -9.45 5.78
C VAL A 26 -4.51 -9.02 7.08
N THR A 27 -5.73 -8.48 7.03
CA THR A 27 -6.49 -8.05 8.21
C THR A 27 -6.82 -9.26 9.09
N GLY A 28 -6.54 -9.16 10.39
CA GLY A 28 -6.76 -10.23 11.36
C GLY A 28 -5.67 -11.31 11.39
N LEU A 29 -4.71 -11.29 10.46
CA LEU A 29 -3.56 -12.19 10.48
C LEU A 29 -2.58 -11.82 11.59
N GLY A 30 -1.78 -12.81 12.01
CA GLY A 30 -0.61 -12.56 12.83
C GLY A 30 0.41 -11.73 12.05
N LEU A 31 1.21 -10.92 12.76
CA LEU A 31 2.25 -10.10 12.14
C LEU A 31 3.17 -10.90 11.20
N ARG A 32 3.57 -12.11 11.63
CA ARG A 32 4.47 -12.96 10.86
C ARG A 32 3.85 -13.46 9.56
N ASP A 33 2.62 -13.97 9.62
CA ASP A 33 1.90 -14.42 8.42
C ASP A 33 1.65 -13.26 7.45
N ALA A 34 1.32 -12.08 7.97
CA ALA A 34 1.13 -10.88 7.17
C ALA A 34 2.42 -10.42 6.47
N LEU A 35 3.55 -10.44 7.19
CA LEU A 35 4.88 -10.16 6.64
C LEU A 35 5.23 -11.14 5.52
N ASP A 36 5.12 -12.45 5.78
CA ASP A 36 5.45 -13.48 4.80
C ASP A 36 4.63 -13.31 3.51
N ILE A 37 3.31 -13.06 3.62
CA ILE A 37 2.45 -12.86 2.44
C ILE A 37 2.85 -11.59 1.67
N LEU A 38 3.05 -10.48 2.37
CA LEU A 38 3.33 -9.18 1.73
C LEU A 38 4.74 -9.10 1.14
N GLU A 39 5.75 -9.62 1.83
CA GLU A 39 7.13 -9.67 1.35
C GLU A 39 7.25 -10.60 0.14
N ASN A 40 6.58 -11.75 0.15
CA ASN A 40 6.52 -12.65 -1.02
C ASN A 40 5.84 -12.00 -2.23
N LYS A 41 4.94 -11.04 -1.99
CA LYS A 41 4.32 -10.23 -3.05
C LYS A 41 5.19 -9.06 -3.49
N GLY A 42 6.31 -8.79 -2.81
CA GLY A 42 7.23 -7.70 -3.12
C GLY A 42 6.87 -6.38 -2.46
N PHE A 43 5.98 -6.36 -1.47
CA PHE A 43 5.72 -5.15 -0.68
C PHE A 43 6.84 -4.88 0.32
N ARG A 44 7.07 -3.59 0.62
CA ARG A 44 7.86 -3.17 1.78
C ARG A 44 6.92 -2.93 2.95
N VAL A 45 6.96 -3.80 3.95
CA VAL A 45 6.06 -3.71 5.09
C VAL A 45 6.61 -2.75 6.13
N SER A 46 5.80 -1.79 6.56
CA SER A 46 6.04 -0.96 7.74
C SER A 46 4.99 -1.30 8.78
N VAL A 47 5.39 -1.42 10.03
CA VAL A 47 4.53 -1.96 11.08
C VAL A 47 4.50 -0.97 12.24
N SER A 48 3.30 -0.71 12.76
CA SER A 48 3.10 0.11 13.96
C SER A 48 2.22 -0.63 14.96
N GLY A 49 2.72 -0.78 16.18
CA GLY A 49 2.05 -1.55 17.24
C GLY A 49 2.60 -2.97 17.38
N LYS A 50 1.84 -3.82 18.08
CA LYS A 50 2.18 -5.21 18.39
C LYS A 50 0.90 -6.02 18.46
N GLY A 51 0.95 -7.31 18.11
CA GLY A 51 -0.23 -8.18 18.12
C GLY A 51 -0.65 -8.61 16.72
N ARG A 52 -1.93 -8.43 16.38
CA ARG A 52 -2.50 -8.81 15.09
C ARG A 52 -2.73 -7.59 14.21
N VAL A 53 -2.76 -7.80 12.90
CA VAL A 53 -3.05 -6.71 11.95
C VAL A 53 -4.49 -6.27 12.15
N ALA A 54 -4.67 -5.07 12.67
CA ALA A 54 -5.97 -4.42 12.77
C ALA A 54 -6.33 -3.73 11.46
N THR A 55 -5.34 -3.10 10.81
CA THR A 55 -5.56 -2.30 9.60
C THR A 55 -4.34 -2.30 8.70
N GLN A 56 -4.57 -2.23 7.38
CA GLN A 56 -3.55 -2.05 6.35
C GLN A 56 -3.81 -0.76 5.56
N SER A 57 -2.77 -0.02 5.15
CA SER A 57 -2.97 1.26 4.44
C SER A 57 -3.46 1.08 2.99
N PHE A 58 -3.23 -0.08 2.39
CA PHE A 58 -3.73 -0.42 1.06
C PHE A 58 -4.93 -1.33 1.18
N ALA A 59 -6.03 -1.01 0.50
CA ALA A 59 -7.19 -1.88 0.50
C ALA A 59 -6.88 -3.22 -0.19
N ALA A 60 -7.37 -4.31 0.38
CA ALA A 60 -7.30 -5.64 -0.22
C ALA A 60 -8.01 -5.67 -1.59
N GLY A 61 -7.54 -6.52 -2.49
CA GLY A 61 -8.07 -6.67 -3.85
C GLY A 61 -7.78 -5.50 -4.78
N LYS A 62 -7.07 -4.45 -4.33
CA LYS A 62 -6.60 -3.38 -5.21
C LYS A 62 -5.36 -3.80 -5.99
N PRO A 63 -5.18 -3.29 -7.21
CA PRO A 63 -3.93 -3.48 -7.93
C PRO A 63 -2.75 -2.88 -7.16
N TYR A 64 -1.63 -3.60 -7.09
CA TYR A 64 -0.40 -3.12 -6.47
C TYR A 64 0.80 -3.19 -7.42
N ARG A 65 1.91 -2.58 -7.00
CA ARG A 65 3.20 -2.68 -7.66
C ARG A 65 4.25 -3.16 -6.67
N SER A 66 5.14 -4.06 -7.08
CA SER A 66 6.26 -4.48 -6.25
C SER A 66 7.13 -3.30 -5.88
N GLY A 67 7.68 -3.34 -4.67
CA GLY A 67 8.43 -2.26 -4.06
C GLY A 67 7.58 -1.18 -3.39
N GLN A 68 6.25 -1.25 -3.48
CA GLN A 68 5.37 -0.33 -2.74
C GLN A 68 5.44 -0.57 -1.24
N GLN A 69 5.42 0.51 -0.47
CA GLN A 69 5.46 0.45 0.98
C GLN A 69 4.03 0.39 1.53
N ILE A 70 3.72 -0.64 2.31
CA ILE A 70 2.43 -0.83 2.98
C ILE A 70 2.60 -0.63 4.49
N LEU A 71 1.75 0.19 5.10
CA LEU A 71 1.72 0.37 6.55
C LEU A 71 0.66 -0.55 7.18
N LEU A 72 1.08 -1.35 8.16
CA LEU A 72 0.22 -2.17 9.00
C LEU A 72 0.12 -1.55 10.39
N ILE A 73 -1.11 -1.43 10.88
CA ILE A 73 -1.44 -0.98 12.24
C ILE A 73 -1.92 -2.21 13.01
N LEU A 74 -1.32 -2.46 14.16
CA LEU A 74 -1.60 -3.61 15.01
C LEU A 74 -2.27 -3.19 16.32
N ASN A 75 -3.08 -4.09 16.88
CA ASN A 75 -3.76 -3.92 18.17
C ASN A 75 -3.28 -4.89 19.27
#